data_AF-A0A348UWN1-F1
#
_entry.id   AF-A0A348UWN1-F1
#
_cell.length_a   1.000
_cell.length_b   1.000
_cell.length_c   1.000
_cell.angle_alpha   90.00
_cell.angle_beta   90.00
_cell.angle_gamma   90.00
#
_symmetry.space_group_name_H-M   'P 1'
#
loop_
_entity.id
_entity.type
_entity.pdbx_description
1 polymer ?
#
loop_
_entity_poly.entity_id
_entity_poly.type
_entity_poly.pdbx_seq_one_letter_code
_entity_poly.pdbx_strand_id
1 'polypeptide(L)' 'TRPLLEIVNTPWGDFLSSDIKESEIELFRKHERNGRPLGKTTFVKQLETLLDRRLRPKKPGRTKNA' A
#
# COMPACT_ATOMS: atom_id res chain seq x y z
N THR A 1 -10.11 12.83 -6.78
CA THR A 1 -8.76 12.31 -7.11
C THR A 1 -8.14 13.27 -8.07
N ARG A 2 -6.95 13.81 -7.77
CA ARG A 2 -6.21 14.60 -8.76
C ARG A 2 -5.52 13.62 -9.72
N PRO A 3 -5.57 13.82 -11.05
CA PRO A 3 -4.81 13.01 -12.00
C PRO A 3 -3.32 13.07 -11.67
N LEU A 4 -2.58 12.00 -11.98
CA LEU A 4 -1.14 11.89 -11.70
C LEU A 4 -0.35 13.08 -12.32
N LEU A 5 -0.84 13.60 -13.44
CA LEU A 5 -0.33 14.79 -14.12
C LEU A 5 -0.42 16.08 -13.29
N GLU A 6 -1.39 16.21 -12.37
CA GLU A 6 -1.49 17.36 -11.45
C GLU A 6 -0.58 17.21 -10.21
N ILE A 7 -0.06 16.00 -9.96
CA ILE A 7 0.80 15.68 -8.82
C ILE A 7 2.27 15.84 -9.22
N VAL A 8 2.60 15.44 -10.45
CA VAL A 8 3.96 15.51 -11.01
C VAL A 8 4.13 16.83 -11.75
N ASN A 9 4.66 17.83 -11.05
CA ASN A 9 4.93 19.17 -11.61
C ASN A 9 6.33 19.30 -12.25
N THR A 10 7.04 18.19 -12.44
CA THR A 10 8.38 18.12 -13.02
C THR A 10 8.37 17.24 -14.26
N PRO A 11 9.37 17.36 -15.15
CA PRO A 11 9.55 16.38 -16.23
C PRO A 11 9.58 14.96 -15.67
N TRP A 12 8.93 14.03 -16.38
CA TRP A 12 8.83 12.63 -15.95
C TRP A 12 10.18 11.98 -15.69
N GLY A 13 11.20 12.30 -16.51
CA GLY A 13 12.56 11.79 -16.33
C GLY A 13 13.15 12.16 -14.97
N ASP A 14 12.99 13.42 -14.55
CA ASP A 14 13.48 13.91 -13.27
C ASP A 14 12.71 13.31 -12.09
N PHE A 15 11.39 13.19 -12.23
CA PHE A 15 10.53 12.56 -11.22
C PHE A 15 10.89 11.09 -11.02
N LEU A 16 11.03 10.32 -12.10
CA LEU A 16 11.34 8.89 -12.02
C LEU A 16 12.79 8.60 -11.62
N SER A 17 13.71 9.56 -11.83
CA SER A 17 15.10 9.47 -11.37
C SER A 17 15.26 9.90 -9.90
N SER A 18 14.23 10.49 -9.30
CA SER A 18 14.26 10.83 -7.88
C SER A 18 14.24 9.57 -7.02
N ASP A 19 15.17 9.49 -6.08
CA ASP A 19 15.24 8.36 -5.17
C ASP A 19 14.10 8.41 -4.16
N ILE A 20 13.62 7.24 -3.77
CA ILE A 20 12.58 7.11 -2.74
C ILE A 20 13.27 7.23 -1.39
N LYS A 21 12.63 7.89 -0.42
CA LYS A 21 13.21 8.01 0.92
C LYS A 21 13.35 6.61 1.54
N GLU A 22 14.48 6.32 2.19
CA GLU A 22 14.68 5.01 2.85
C GLU A 22 13.53 4.67 3.81
N SER A 23 12.95 5.66 4.49
CA SER A 23 11.80 5.45 5.38
C SER A 23 10.54 4.95 4.65
N GLU A 24 10.33 5.34 3.39
CA GLU A 24 9.25 4.84 2.56
C GLU A 24 9.55 3.40 2.12
N ILE A 25 10.80 3.11 1.73
CA ILE A 25 11.26 1.76 1.38
C ILE A 25 11.09 0.79 2.57
N GLU A 26 11.53 1.19 3.76
CA GLU A 26 11.35 0.43 5.00
C GLU A 26 9.87 0.17 5.31
N LEU A 27 9.01 1.16 5.07
CA LEU A 27 7.58 1.03 5.25
C LEU A 27 7.00 -0.04 4.30
N PHE A 28 7.40 -0.05 3.02
CA PHE A 28 7.02 -1.12 2.09
C PHE A 28 7.50 -2.49 2.57
N ARG A 29 8.80 -2.64 2.89
CA ARG A 29 9.39 -3.90 3.38
C ARG A 29 8.68 -4.43 4.63
N LYS A 30 8.31 -3.55 5.57
CA LYS A 30 7.57 -3.92 6.78
C LYS A 30 6.21 -4.54 6.47
N HIS A 31 5.49 -3.97 5.52
CA HIS A 31 4.15 -4.40 5.13
C HIS A 31 4.17 -5.63 4.20
N GLU A 32 5.24 -5.83 3.43
CA GLU A 32 5.51 -7.09 2.72
C GLU A 32 5.75 -8.23 3.71
N ARG A 33 6.61 -8.02 4.74
CA ARG A 33 6.99 -9.07 5.69
C ARG A 33 5.82 -9.66 6.48
N ASN A 34 4.84 -8.83 6.85
CA ASN A 34 3.69 -9.26 7.66
C ASN A 34 2.44 -9.57 6.81
N GLY A 35 2.49 -9.32 5.49
CA GLY A 35 1.37 -9.49 4.57
C GLY A 35 0.19 -8.55 4.83
N ARG A 36 0.36 -7.48 5.63
CA ARG A 36 -0.70 -6.53 5.96
C ARG A 36 -0.64 -5.38 4.95
N PRO A 37 -1.72 -5.09 4.20
CA PRO A 37 -1.69 -4.08 3.17
C PRO A 37 -1.36 -2.70 3.74
N LEU A 38 -0.44 -1.99 3.08
CA LEU A 38 -0.10 -0.60 3.38
C LEU A 38 -1.18 0.34 2.81
N GLY A 39 -1.59 1.34 3.59
CA GLY A 39 -2.56 2.36 3.18
C GLY A 39 -3.80 2.46 4.08
N LYS A 40 -4.72 3.37 3.74
CA LYS A 40 -5.96 3.59 4.51
C LYS A 40 -6.91 2.41 4.34
N THR A 41 -7.67 2.08 5.38
CA THR A 41 -8.68 1.00 5.35
C THR A 41 -9.72 1.20 4.25
N THR A 42 -10.09 2.45 3.96
CA THR A 42 -11.00 2.82 2.88
C THR A 42 -10.42 2.51 1.50
N PHE A 43 -9.14 2.82 1.28
CA PHE A 43 -8.43 2.53 0.04
C PHE A 43 -8.36 1.02 -0.20
N VAL A 44 -7.94 0.24 0.81
CA VAL A 44 -7.86 -1.22 0.68
C VAL A 44 -9.24 -1.82 0.39
N LYS A 45 -10.31 -1.33 1.02
CA LYS A 45 -11.69 -1.78 0.76
C LYS A 45 -12.13 -1.51 -0.69
N GLN A 46 -11.80 -0.33 -1.23
CA GLN A 46 -12.06 -0.01 -2.64
C GLN A 46 -11.29 -0.96 -3.56
N LEU A 47 -10.02 -1.22 -3.25
CA LEU A 47 -9.15 -2.10 -4.04
C LEU A 47 -9.65 -3.55 -4.06
N GLU A 48 -10.10 -4.08 -2.92
CA GLU A 48 -10.73 -5.41 -2.85
C GLU A 48 -12.01 -5.50 -3.69
N THR A 49 -12.78 -4.41 -3.78
CA THR A 49 -14.02 -4.35 -4.58
C THR A 49 -13.71 -4.34 -6.07
N LEU A 50 -12.68 -3.59 -6.49
CA LEU A 50 -12.28 -3.50 -7.90
C LEU A 50 -11.62 -4.79 -8.41
N LEU A 51 -10.83 -5.44 -7.57
CA LEU A 51 -10.12 -6.66 -7.94
C LEU A 51 -10.92 -7.94 -7.72
N ASP A 52 -12.08 -7.86 -7.06
CA ASP A 52 -12.83 -9.01 -6.54
C ASP A 52 -11.94 -9.99 -5.75
N ARG A 53 -11.02 -9.44 -4.95
CA ARG A 53 -10.02 -10.20 -4.18
C ARG A 53 -9.90 -9.67 -2.76
N ARG A 54 -9.82 -10.57 -1.78
CA ARG A 54 -9.56 -10.22 -0.37
C ARG A 54 -8.07 -9.94 -0.16
N LEU A 55 -7.76 -8.76 0.37
CA LEU A 55 -6.41 -8.29 0.72
C LEU A 55 -6.24 -8.06 2.23
N ARG A 56 -7.33 -7.72 2.92
CA ARG A 56 -7.31 -7.51 4.37
C ARG A 56 -7.11 -8.85 5.11
N PRO A 57 -6.42 -8.83 6.26
CA PRO A 57 -6.27 -10.02 7.09
C PRO A 57 -7.65 -10.60 7.46
N LYS A 58 -7.77 -11.93 7.37
CA LYS A 58 -8.94 -12.63 7.89
C LYS A 58 -8.91 -12.62 9.42
N LYS A 59 -10.06 -12.95 10.03
CA LYS A 59 -10.15 -13.16 11.47
C LYS A 59 -9.04 -14.15 11.89
N PRO A 60 -8.21 -13.80 12.89
CA PRO A 60 -7.21 -14.72 13.42
C PRO A 60 -7.84 -16.08 13.76
N GLY A 61 -7.06 -17.14 13.63
CA GLY A 61 -7.49 -18.47 14.06
C GLY A 61 -7.87 -18.50 15.53
N ARG A 62 -8.61 -19.55 15.94
CA ARG A 62 -8.95 -19.77 17.36
C ARG A 62 -7.66 -19.80 18.18
N THR A 63 -7.59 -19.00 19.24
CA THR A 63 -6.48 -19.05 20.19
C THR A 63 -6.43 -20.43 20.83
N LYS A 64 -5.24 -21.01 20.99
CA LYS A 64 -5.09 -22.18 21.88
C LYS A 64 -5.37 -21.68 23.29
N ASN A 65 -6.28 -22.33 24.02
CA ASN A 65 -6.46 -22.04 25.44
C ASN A 65 -5.11 -22.30 26.12
N ALA A 66 -4.58 -21.29 26.81
CA ALA A 66 -3.41 -21.42 27.67
C ALA A 66 -3.77 -22.22 28.93
#